data_AF-A0AA43G0P9-F1
#
_entry.id   AF-A0AA43G0P9-F1
#
_cell.length_a   1.000
_cell.length_b   1.000
_cell.length_c   1.000
_cell.angle_alpha   90.00
_cell.angle_beta   90.00
_cell.angle_gamma   90.00
#
_symmetry.space_group_name_H-M   'P 1'
#
loop_
_entity.id
_entity.type
_entity.pdbx_description
1 polymer ?
#
loop_
_entity_poly.entity_id
_entity_poly.type
_entity_poly.pdbx_seq_one_letter_code
_entity_poly.pdbx_strand_id
1 'polypeptide(L)'
;MYKLLISIAVLCVSAFSTVSFATDWDIKRILVLHSYEPSYQWTADFQKGIDSAFSQSQTEVKLSIEYLDTKRVHSSEYYDSLADYLQAKYAGYKFDGVIATDDNAANFLESLSALIDRATPIVAAGINDISTDMYAVSDRATVLYENDQIDVNIKLISKLRPNLKNLYFINDYSVTSELIRKDISRIMADFPSINLVEIRDLSLKQTSEFLKGVSADDAVLLSHYNTELDQGVYHTYQEVAETLSASSAAPVFALWQFNIVGDVLGGYVNHSRSMGEEAVSALDKYVPLNFSTPLVPGDNKRFVFNYPALKKFGIGDNVLPTGSVIVNEPSSFLQKNFQLLLGLIMVITGLSVIIVMQFITLRQKKELAKKNKRILALQKQTLNVQKDMIHVLGEAIETRSGETGNHVKRVAKLSALLAKYRGLSHREVEMIEIISPMHDVGKISVPESILDKPGKLTDQEWDVMKLHTTAGYNLLKSGAGDITNLAAIIANEHHERWDGAGYPNGKVGEQIHLFARITAVADVFDALLSARCYKEPWPLEMVVDLFERECGYQFDPQLTKLLLKHLPEFVAIRDSYPDTGAVEYASVPSIEVKVLEESVVS
;
A
#
# COMPACT_ATOMS: atom_id res chain seq x y z
N MET A 1 -9.86 -2.42 29.07
CA MET A 1 -9.76 -3.84 29.52
C MET A 1 -9.71 -4.84 28.37
N TYR A 2 -10.59 -4.76 27.36
CA TYR A 2 -10.65 -5.76 26.27
C TYR A 2 -9.38 -5.87 25.40
N LYS A 3 -8.68 -4.75 25.14
CA LYS A 3 -7.42 -4.76 24.37
C LYS A 3 -6.22 -5.34 25.15
N LEU A 4 -6.23 -5.26 26.48
CA LEU A 4 -5.15 -5.80 27.33
C LEU A 4 -5.25 -7.33 27.45
N LEU A 5 -6.47 -7.86 27.50
CA LEU A 5 -6.73 -9.31 27.53
C LEU A 5 -6.33 -10.01 26.23
N ILE A 6 -6.52 -9.37 25.07
CA ILE A 6 -6.11 -9.92 23.77
C ILE A 6 -4.58 -9.93 23.63
N SER A 7 -3.89 -8.89 24.10
CA SER A 7 -2.42 -8.86 24.10
C SER A 7 -1.80 -9.90 25.04
N ILE A 8 -2.42 -10.17 26.20
CA ILE A 8 -1.95 -11.22 27.13
C ILE A 8 -2.24 -12.61 26.55
N ALA A 9 -3.36 -12.82 25.86
CA ALA A 9 -3.66 -14.09 25.19
C ALA A 9 -2.66 -14.39 24.05
N VAL A 10 -2.23 -13.37 23.29
CA VAL A 10 -1.22 -13.53 22.24
C VAL A 10 0.18 -13.80 22.84
N LEU A 11 0.51 -13.21 23.99
CA LEU A 11 1.77 -13.45 24.70
C LEU A 11 1.84 -14.84 25.36
N CYS A 12 0.70 -15.37 25.86
CA CYS A 12 0.65 -16.71 26.44
C CYS A 12 0.75 -17.82 25.38
N VAL A 13 0.30 -17.58 24.15
CA VAL A 13 0.47 -18.55 23.04
C VAL A 13 1.92 -18.61 22.54
N SER A 14 2.70 -17.52 22.69
CA SER A 14 4.15 -17.55 22.39
C SER A 14 5.04 -18.15 23.48
N ALA A 15 4.51 -18.38 24.69
CA ALA A 15 5.28 -18.92 25.82
C ALA A 15 5.17 -20.46 25.98
N PHE A 16 4.37 -21.11 25.14
CA PHE A 16 4.36 -22.56 24.96
C PHE A 16 5.04 -22.94 23.63
N SER A 17 6.21 -22.38 23.37
CA SER A 17 7.18 -23.09 22.53
C SER A 17 7.60 -24.33 23.33
N THR A 18 7.17 -25.49 22.86
CA THR A 18 7.66 -26.78 23.32
C THR A 18 9.18 -26.71 23.40
N VAL A 19 9.71 -26.79 24.62
CA VAL A 19 11.10 -27.19 24.81
C VAL A 19 11.16 -28.62 24.29
N SER A 20 11.54 -28.76 23.02
CA SER A 20 11.96 -30.04 22.49
C SER A 20 13.18 -30.42 23.29
N PHE A 21 13.02 -31.40 24.18
CA PHE A 21 14.15 -32.07 24.80
C PHE A 21 15.09 -32.50 23.67
N ALA A 22 16.37 -32.14 23.80
CA ALA A 22 17.42 -32.63 22.92
C ALA A 22 17.42 -34.16 22.98
N THR A 23 16.77 -34.79 22.01
CA THR A 23 17.03 -36.17 21.65
C THR A 23 18.48 -36.24 21.21
N ASP A 24 19.24 -37.21 21.71
CA ASP A 24 20.50 -37.64 21.09
C ASP A 24 20.26 -37.66 19.58
N TRP A 25 20.94 -36.78 18.84
CA TRP A 25 20.81 -36.76 17.39
C TRP A 25 21.41 -38.09 16.92
N ASP A 26 20.58 -38.97 16.36
CA ASP A 26 21.01 -40.21 15.72
C ASP A 26 21.74 -39.86 14.41
N ILE A 27 22.93 -39.27 14.53
CA ILE A 27 23.73 -38.77 13.41
C ILE A 27 24.33 -39.95 12.67
N LYS A 28 23.96 -40.12 11.40
CA LYS A 28 24.54 -41.15 10.52
C LYS A 28 25.83 -40.64 9.89
N ARG A 29 26.88 -41.44 9.96
CA ARG A 29 28.23 -41.11 9.46
C ARG A 29 28.46 -41.85 8.16
N ILE A 30 28.48 -41.14 7.05
CA ILE A 30 28.61 -41.74 5.73
C ILE A 30 29.97 -41.37 5.14
N LEU A 31 30.72 -42.38 4.70
CA LEU A 31 31.93 -42.20 3.89
C LEU A 31 31.51 -42.11 2.42
N VAL A 32 31.92 -41.05 1.73
CA VAL A 32 31.81 -40.92 0.27
C VAL A 32 33.22 -40.97 -0.31
N LEU A 33 33.49 -42.01 -1.09
CA LEU A 33 34.77 -42.23 -1.74
C LEU A 33 34.61 -41.99 -3.25
N HIS A 34 35.21 -40.91 -3.73
CA HIS A 34 35.20 -40.55 -5.13
C HIS A 34 36.43 -41.04 -5.88
N SER A 35 36.22 -41.67 -7.04
CA SER A 35 37.31 -42.09 -7.93
C SER A 35 38.16 -40.92 -8.44
N TYR A 36 37.55 -39.75 -8.65
CA TYR A 36 38.20 -38.61 -9.30
C TYR A 36 38.17 -37.39 -8.40
N GLU A 37 39.06 -36.44 -8.65
CA GLU A 37 39.14 -35.17 -7.93
C GLU A 37 37.83 -34.35 -7.93
N PRO A 38 37.67 -33.37 -7.01
CA PRO A 38 36.44 -32.57 -6.91
C PRO A 38 36.18 -31.66 -8.12
N SER A 39 37.23 -31.26 -8.84
CA SER A 39 37.11 -30.39 -10.02
C SER A 39 36.60 -31.15 -11.25
N TYR A 40 36.62 -32.48 -11.20
CA TYR A 40 36.09 -33.34 -12.25
C TYR A 40 34.56 -33.21 -12.27
N GLN A 41 34.00 -32.76 -13.39
CA GLN A 41 32.59 -32.38 -13.46
C GLN A 41 31.63 -33.52 -13.10
N TRP A 42 31.95 -34.76 -13.49
CA TRP A 42 31.18 -35.94 -13.08
C TRP A 42 31.17 -36.10 -11.55
N THR A 43 32.31 -35.93 -10.87
CA THR A 43 32.42 -36.00 -9.40
C THR A 43 31.62 -34.87 -8.75
N ALA A 44 31.78 -33.65 -9.25
CA ALA A 44 31.08 -32.48 -8.73
C ALA A 44 29.56 -32.64 -8.82
N ASP A 45 29.05 -33.14 -9.95
CA ASP A 45 27.61 -33.33 -10.15
C ASP A 45 27.08 -34.54 -9.37
N PHE A 46 27.86 -35.62 -9.28
CA PHE A 46 27.52 -36.78 -8.45
C PHE A 46 27.41 -36.38 -6.96
N GLN A 47 28.39 -35.64 -6.43
CA GLN A 47 28.37 -35.13 -5.06
C GLN A 47 27.19 -34.17 -4.83
N LYS A 48 26.88 -33.28 -5.78
CA LYS A 48 25.67 -32.44 -5.69
C LYS A 48 24.39 -33.28 -5.61
N GLY A 49 24.34 -34.41 -6.31
CA GLY A 49 23.24 -35.39 -6.22
C GLY A 49 23.12 -35.97 -4.81
N ILE A 50 24.25 -36.41 -4.25
CA ILE A 50 24.35 -36.92 -2.88
C ILE A 50 23.89 -35.84 -1.87
N ASP A 51 24.43 -34.63 -1.95
CA ASP A 51 24.10 -33.51 -1.06
C ASP A 51 22.61 -33.14 -1.16
N SER A 52 22.09 -33.07 -2.38
CA SER A 52 20.69 -32.77 -2.67
C SER A 52 19.77 -33.83 -2.06
N ALA A 53 20.14 -35.10 -2.14
CA ALA A 53 19.38 -36.19 -1.55
C ALA A 53 19.43 -36.15 -0.02
N PHE A 54 20.62 -36.04 0.59
CA PHE A 54 20.74 -35.97 2.04
C PHE A 54 20.07 -34.72 2.65
N SER A 55 20.01 -33.60 1.93
CA SER A 55 19.29 -32.39 2.40
C SER A 55 17.79 -32.60 2.61
N GLN A 56 17.22 -33.66 2.01
CA GLN A 56 15.80 -34.04 2.13
C GLN A 56 15.56 -35.07 3.26
N SER A 57 16.62 -35.61 3.86
CA SER A 57 16.60 -36.55 4.98
C SER A 57 16.05 -35.88 6.24
N GLN A 58 15.27 -36.60 7.04
CA GLN A 58 14.95 -36.15 8.41
C GLN A 58 16.02 -36.58 9.42
N THR A 59 16.82 -37.60 9.07
CA THR A 59 17.98 -38.02 9.85
C THR A 59 19.16 -37.09 9.55
N GLU A 60 19.85 -36.58 10.57
CA GLU A 60 21.08 -35.80 10.37
C GLU A 60 22.20 -36.71 9.87
N VAL A 61 22.89 -36.29 8.81
CA VAL A 61 23.96 -37.04 8.17
C VAL A 61 25.25 -36.23 8.18
N LYS A 62 26.34 -36.86 8.61
CA LYS A 62 27.69 -36.31 8.55
C LYS A 62 28.48 -37.03 7.46
N LEU A 63 28.88 -36.28 6.43
CA LEU A 63 29.68 -36.80 5.32
C LEU A 63 31.18 -36.69 5.60
N SER A 64 31.89 -37.78 5.35
CA SER A 64 33.35 -37.82 5.19
C SER A 64 33.63 -38.06 3.72
N ILE A 65 34.17 -37.07 3.01
CA ILE A 65 34.36 -37.14 1.56
C ILE A 65 35.84 -37.24 1.24
N GLU A 66 36.23 -38.26 0.49
CA GLU A 66 37.59 -38.51 0.05
C GLU A 66 37.66 -38.67 -1.47
N TYR A 67 38.79 -38.25 -2.05
CA TYR A 67 38.99 -38.25 -3.50
C TYR A 67 40.29 -38.98 -3.83
N LEU A 68 40.19 -40.00 -4.69
CA LEU A 68 41.33 -40.83 -5.09
C LEU A 68 42.16 -40.21 -6.23
N ASP A 69 41.62 -39.21 -6.93
CA ASP A 69 42.29 -38.52 -8.06
C ASP A 69 42.87 -39.47 -9.15
N THR A 70 42.16 -40.57 -9.39
CA THR A 70 42.65 -41.67 -10.23
C THR A 70 42.78 -41.36 -11.73
N LYS A 71 42.33 -40.19 -12.21
CA LYS A 71 42.59 -39.77 -13.61
C LYS A 71 43.95 -39.10 -13.75
N ARG A 72 44.51 -38.56 -12.67
CA ARG A 72 45.84 -37.92 -12.66
C ARG A 72 46.93 -38.84 -12.14
N VAL A 73 46.63 -39.67 -11.14
CA VAL A 73 47.62 -40.52 -10.46
C VAL A 73 47.24 -42.00 -10.57
N HIS A 74 48.18 -42.84 -11.03
CA HIS A 74 47.93 -44.25 -11.33
C HIS A 74 48.90 -45.23 -10.65
N SER A 75 49.85 -44.76 -9.84
CA SER A 75 50.89 -45.61 -9.27
C SER A 75 50.37 -46.42 -8.07
N SER A 76 50.78 -47.68 -7.95
CA SER A 76 50.41 -48.55 -6.82
C SER A 76 50.87 -47.97 -5.47
N GLU A 77 52.05 -47.35 -5.44
CA GLU A 77 52.60 -46.74 -4.22
C GLU A 77 51.72 -45.60 -3.70
N TYR A 78 51.02 -44.89 -4.60
CA TYR A 78 50.09 -43.83 -4.22
C TYR A 78 48.85 -44.42 -3.55
N TYR A 79 48.26 -45.48 -4.13
CA TYR A 79 47.10 -46.14 -3.55
C TYR A 79 47.41 -46.74 -2.17
N ASP A 80 48.56 -47.41 -2.02
CA ASP A 80 48.99 -47.97 -0.73
C ASP A 80 49.16 -46.86 0.32
N SER A 81 49.86 -45.78 -0.03
CA SER A 81 50.06 -44.64 0.86
C SER A 81 48.75 -43.94 1.24
N LEU A 82 47.80 -43.86 0.31
CA LEU A 82 46.49 -43.28 0.53
C LEU A 82 45.63 -44.17 1.43
N ALA A 83 45.70 -45.50 1.27
CA ALA A 83 45.02 -46.45 2.13
C ALA A 83 45.52 -46.32 3.57
N ASP A 84 46.85 -46.30 3.76
CA ASP A 84 47.48 -46.09 5.07
C ASP A 84 47.05 -44.76 5.71
N TYR A 85 47.03 -43.68 4.92
CA TYR A 85 46.56 -42.37 5.38
C TYR A 85 45.09 -42.41 5.83
N LEU A 86 44.20 -42.99 5.05
CA LEU A 86 42.77 -43.05 5.38
C LEU A 86 42.49 -43.93 6.59
N GLN A 87 43.18 -45.07 6.71
CA GLN A 87 43.11 -45.94 7.89
C GLN A 87 43.57 -45.19 9.15
N ALA A 88 44.65 -44.40 9.07
CA ALA A 88 45.11 -43.58 10.18
C ALA A 88 44.15 -42.42 10.51
N LYS A 89 43.65 -41.72 9.49
CA LYS A 89 42.73 -40.57 9.61
C LYS A 89 41.43 -40.96 10.31
N TYR A 90 40.89 -42.12 9.96
CA TYR A 90 39.62 -42.62 10.48
C TYR A 90 39.80 -43.72 11.53
N ALA A 91 40.97 -43.82 12.15
CA ALA A 91 41.23 -44.77 13.22
C ALA A 91 40.22 -44.58 14.36
N GLY A 92 39.44 -45.63 14.66
CA GLY A 92 38.40 -45.61 15.69
C GLY A 92 37.10 -44.89 15.28
N TYR A 93 36.99 -44.43 14.03
CA TYR A 93 35.78 -43.84 13.48
C TYR A 93 34.92 -44.94 12.81
N LYS A 94 33.66 -45.07 13.24
CA LYS A 94 32.71 -46.01 12.63
C LYS A 94 31.79 -45.29 11.66
N PHE A 95 31.69 -45.84 10.45
CA PHE A 95 30.76 -45.40 9.43
C PHE A 95 29.48 -46.24 9.49
N ASP A 96 28.33 -45.58 9.34
CA ASP A 96 27.02 -46.22 9.24
C ASP A 96 26.72 -46.66 7.80
N GLY A 97 27.47 -46.15 6.82
CA GLY A 97 27.38 -46.54 5.42
C GLY A 97 28.49 -45.93 4.57
N VAL A 98 28.69 -46.50 3.38
CA VAL A 98 29.72 -46.07 2.42
C VAL A 98 29.10 -45.93 1.04
N ILE A 99 29.42 -44.85 0.35
CA ILE A 99 29.14 -44.64 -1.07
C ILE A 99 30.47 -44.59 -1.80
N ALA A 100 30.69 -45.50 -2.75
CA ALA A 100 31.84 -45.47 -3.65
C ALA A 100 31.38 -45.13 -5.07
N THR A 101 32.07 -44.20 -5.73
CA THR A 101 31.66 -43.71 -7.05
C THR A 101 32.66 -44.15 -8.12
N ASP A 102 32.18 -44.83 -9.17
CA ASP A 102 32.97 -45.41 -10.26
C ASP A 102 33.87 -46.60 -9.82
N ASP A 103 34.38 -47.33 -10.80
CA ASP A 103 35.09 -48.60 -10.65
C ASP A 103 36.31 -48.47 -9.73
N ASN A 104 37.08 -47.39 -9.84
CA ASN A 104 38.31 -47.21 -9.07
C ASN A 104 38.05 -47.07 -7.57
N ALA A 105 37.02 -46.32 -7.17
CA ALA A 105 36.62 -46.19 -5.77
C ALA A 105 36.07 -47.50 -5.23
N ALA A 106 35.26 -48.21 -6.01
CA ALA A 106 34.74 -49.51 -5.61
C ALA A 106 35.87 -50.52 -5.37
N ASN A 107 36.82 -50.61 -6.29
CA ASN A 107 37.99 -51.49 -6.17
C ASN A 107 38.90 -51.11 -4.99
N PHE A 108 39.06 -49.81 -4.73
CA PHE A 108 39.90 -49.32 -3.63
C PHE A 108 39.33 -49.64 -2.24
N LEU A 109 38.03 -49.91 -2.12
CA LEU A 109 37.42 -50.26 -0.83
C LEU A 109 38.01 -51.54 -0.21
N GLU A 110 38.52 -52.47 -1.03
CA GLU A 110 39.19 -53.68 -0.53
C GLU A 110 40.41 -53.34 0.34
N SER A 111 41.17 -52.31 -0.06
CA SER A 111 42.33 -51.78 0.69
C SER A 111 41.93 -51.08 1.99
N LEU A 112 40.63 -50.81 2.21
CA LEU A 112 40.08 -50.21 3.42
C LEU A 112 39.33 -51.23 4.30
N SER A 113 39.53 -52.53 4.09
CA SER A 113 38.88 -53.60 4.86
C SER A 113 39.13 -53.55 6.38
N ALA A 114 40.23 -52.92 6.84
CA ALA A 114 40.49 -52.69 8.26
C ALA A 114 39.63 -51.56 8.87
N LEU A 115 39.13 -50.65 8.04
CA LEU A 115 38.32 -49.50 8.42
C LEU A 115 36.82 -49.76 8.27
N ILE A 116 36.43 -50.59 7.30
CA ILE A 116 35.04 -50.87 6.95
C ILE A 116 34.68 -52.28 7.43
N ASP A 117 33.88 -52.35 8.50
CA ASP A 117 33.33 -53.62 8.99
C ASP A 117 32.46 -54.28 7.91
N ARG A 118 32.47 -55.62 7.83
CA ARG A 118 31.61 -56.43 6.93
C ARG A 118 30.12 -56.10 7.04
N ALA A 119 29.67 -55.63 8.20
CA ALA A 119 28.27 -55.26 8.44
C ALA A 119 27.90 -53.86 7.90
N THR A 120 28.88 -53.02 7.59
CA THR A 120 28.69 -51.66 7.10
C THR A 120 28.12 -51.69 5.68
N PRO A 121 26.95 -51.11 5.43
CA PRO A 121 26.36 -51.07 4.10
C PRO A 121 27.24 -50.30 3.09
N ILE A 122 27.35 -50.84 1.88
CA ILE A 122 28.11 -50.22 0.78
C ILE A 122 27.19 -50.04 -0.42
N VAL A 123 27.23 -48.84 -1.01
CA VAL A 123 26.63 -48.58 -2.32
C VAL A 123 27.76 -48.17 -3.27
N ALA A 124 28.07 -49.03 -4.23
CA ALA A 124 28.95 -48.71 -5.34
C ALA A 124 28.10 -48.24 -6.52
N ALA A 125 28.38 -47.07 -7.09
CA ALA A 125 27.54 -46.47 -8.10
C ALA A 125 28.31 -45.84 -9.26
N GLY A 126 27.77 -45.96 -10.47
CA GLY A 126 28.49 -45.60 -11.70
C GLY A 126 29.52 -46.64 -12.11
N ILE A 127 29.22 -47.92 -11.87
CA ILE A 127 30.14 -49.04 -12.11
C ILE A 127 30.00 -49.53 -13.55
N ASN A 128 31.09 -49.52 -14.31
CA ASN A 128 31.09 -49.99 -15.70
C ASN A 128 31.47 -51.47 -15.79
N ASP A 129 32.29 -51.96 -14.87
CA ASP A 129 32.67 -53.37 -14.83
C ASP A 129 31.53 -54.22 -14.23
N ILE A 130 30.79 -54.90 -15.10
CA ILE A 130 29.69 -55.80 -14.70
C ILE A 130 30.14 -56.97 -13.81
N SER A 131 31.45 -57.24 -13.73
CA SER A 131 32.01 -58.27 -12.85
C SER A 131 32.31 -57.76 -11.44
N THR A 132 32.25 -56.45 -11.20
CA THR A 132 32.46 -55.86 -9.87
C THR A 132 31.45 -56.42 -8.88
N ASP A 133 31.99 -57.02 -7.82
CA ASP A 133 31.24 -57.55 -6.68
C ASP A 133 31.79 -56.95 -5.38
N MET A 134 30.90 -56.38 -4.59
CA MET A 134 31.21 -55.76 -3.30
C MET A 134 30.98 -56.71 -2.10
N TYR A 135 30.52 -57.94 -2.31
CA TYR A 135 30.33 -58.94 -1.26
C TYR A 135 31.65 -59.42 -0.62
N ALA A 136 32.79 -59.20 -1.26
CA ALA A 136 34.10 -59.40 -0.65
C ALA A 136 34.32 -58.43 0.52
N VAL A 137 33.85 -57.18 0.38
CA VAL A 137 34.06 -56.09 1.35
C VAL A 137 32.92 -56.01 2.37
N SER A 138 31.66 -56.16 1.95
CA SER A 138 30.49 -56.02 2.83
C SER A 138 29.40 -57.06 2.56
N ASP A 139 28.78 -57.56 3.63
CA ASP A 139 27.59 -58.43 3.57
C ASP A 139 26.33 -57.68 3.07
N ARG A 140 26.38 -56.35 3.03
CA ARG A 140 25.26 -55.46 2.69
C ARG A 140 25.68 -54.50 1.58
N ALA A 141 25.83 -55.02 0.38
CA ALA A 141 26.23 -54.21 -0.77
C ALA A 141 25.11 -54.04 -1.81
N THR A 142 25.05 -52.86 -2.43
CA THR A 142 24.32 -52.61 -3.67
C THR A 142 25.30 -52.06 -4.70
N VAL A 143 25.31 -52.65 -5.89
CA VAL A 143 26.09 -52.17 -7.03
C VAL A 143 25.14 -51.60 -8.08
N LEU A 144 25.29 -50.32 -8.41
CA LEU A 144 24.54 -49.61 -9.44
C LEU A 144 25.40 -49.49 -10.69
N TYR A 145 25.14 -50.38 -11.65
CA TYR A 145 25.88 -50.44 -12.90
C TYR A 145 25.47 -49.31 -13.86
N GLU A 146 26.46 -48.65 -14.45
CA GLU A 146 26.28 -47.73 -15.56
C GLU A 146 26.04 -48.53 -16.85
N ASN A 147 25.23 -47.99 -17.74
CA ASN A 147 24.99 -48.57 -19.06
C ASN A 147 24.77 -47.38 -19.98
N ASP A 148 25.81 -47.02 -20.72
CA ASP A 148 25.86 -45.78 -21.52
C ASP A 148 24.90 -45.76 -22.71
N GLN A 149 24.17 -46.87 -22.96
CA GLN A 149 23.11 -46.95 -23.98
C GLN A 149 23.62 -46.43 -25.34
N ILE A 150 24.84 -46.84 -25.70
CA ILE A 150 25.53 -46.41 -26.93
C ILE A 150 24.67 -46.74 -28.16
N ASP A 151 23.98 -47.88 -28.15
CA ASP A 151 23.08 -48.30 -29.23
C ASP A 151 21.91 -47.33 -29.43
N VAL A 152 21.35 -46.78 -28.35
CA VAL A 152 20.30 -45.75 -28.40
C VAL A 152 20.84 -44.48 -29.04
N ASN A 153 22.08 -44.09 -28.72
CA ASN A 153 22.74 -42.96 -29.36
C ASN A 153 22.99 -43.22 -30.85
N ILE A 154 23.50 -44.39 -31.25
CA ILE A 154 23.72 -44.68 -32.67
C ILE A 154 22.40 -44.64 -33.46
N LYS A 155 21.32 -45.23 -32.91
CA LYS A 155 19.97 -45.16 -33.51
C LYS A 155 19.47 -43.72 -33.63
N LEU A 156 19.67 -42.91 -32.59
CA LEU A 156 19.32 -41.49 -32.59
C LEU A 156 20.08 -40.74 -33.68
N ILE A 157 21.39 -40.95 -33.76
CA ILE A 157 22.25 -40.31 -34.76
C ILE A 157 21.78 -40.69 -36.17
N SER A 158 21.56 -41.97 -36.46
CA SER A 158 21.05 -42.41 -37.77
C SER A 158 19.69 -41.80 -38.12
N LYS A 159 18.81 -41.58 -37.13
CA LYS A 159 17.51 -40.92 -37.34
C LYS A 159 17.67 -39.43 -37.65
N LEU A 160 18.56 -38.73 -36.95
CA LEU A 160 18.81 -37.30 -37.14
C LEU A 160 19.66 -37.00 -38.38
N ARG A 161 20.47 -37.98 -38.82
CA ARG A 161 21.37 -37.91 -39.97
C ARG A 161 21.13 -39.09 -40.93
N PRO A 162 20.08 -39.02 -41.77
CA PRO A 162 19.73 -40.13 -42.67
C PRO A 162 20.78 -40.40 -43.76
N ASN A 163 21.65 -39.43 -44.07
CA ASN A 163 22.72 -39.55 -45.06
C ASN A 163 24.10 -39.86 -44.44
N LEU A 164 24.15 -40.23 -43.16
CA LEU A 164 25.37 -40.53 -42.42
C LEU A 164 26.20 -41.62 -43.11
N LYS A 165 27.48 -41.32 -43.39
CA LYS A 165 28.44 -42.31 -43.91
C LYS A 165 29.52 -42.62 -42.89
N ASN A 166 30.04 -41.62 -42.20
CA ASN A 166 31.10 -41.78 -41.20
C ASN A 166 30.61 -41.34 -39.82
N LEU A 167 30.83 -42.19 -38.84
CA LEU A 167 30.71 -41.84 -37.43
C LEU A 167 32.11 -41.65 -36.85
N TYR A 168 32.45 -40.42 -36.49
CA TYR A 168 33.74 -40.10 -35.88
C TYR A 168 33.65 -40.32 -34.37
N PHE A 169 34.31 -41.36 -33.87
CA PHE A 169 34.34 -41.69 -32.45
C PHE A 169 35.59 -41.10 -31.80
N ILE A 170 35.40 -40.17 -30.88
CA ILE A 170 36.47 -39.46 -30.19
C ILE A 170 36.63 -40.06 -28.79
N ASN A 171 37.79 -40.67 -28.55
CA ASN A 171 38.10 -41.39 -27.30
C ASN A 171 39.60 -41.29 -26.91
N ASP A 172 39.94 -41.68 -25.68
CA ASP A 172 41.32 -41.75 -25.18
C ASP A 172 41.75 -43.18 -24.79
N TYR A 173 42.92 -43.33 -24.16
CA TYR A 173 43.49 -44.59 -23.70
C TYR A 173 43.16 -44.96 -22.25
N SER A 174 42.21 -44.27 -21.62
CA SER A 174 41.78 -44.62 -20.27
C SER A 174 41.01 -45.95 -20.23
N VAL A 175 41.01 -46.61 -19.07
CA VAL A 175 40.31 -47.88 -18.85
C VAL A 175 38.83 -47.78 -19.23
N THR A 176 38.16 -46.71 -18.79
CA THR A 176 36.76 -46.41 -19.14
C THR A 176 36.56 -46.31 -20.66
N SER A 177 37.43 -45.57 -21.36
CA SER A 177 37.39 -45.47 -22.82
C SER A 177 37.55 -46.81 -23.53
N GLU A 178 38.40 -47.70 -23.02
CA GLU A 178 38.60 -49.03 -23.60
C GLU A 178 37.36 -49.93 -23.47
N LEU A 179 36.62 -49.82 -22.35
CA LEU A 179 35.35 -50.53 -22.18
C LEU A 179 34.32 -50.05 -23.21
N ILE A 180 34.13 -48.73 -23.31
CA ILE A 180 33.21 -48.10 -24.27
C ILE A 180 33.59 -48.45 -25.70
N ARG A 181 34.89 -48.46 -26.02
CA ARG A 181 35.41 -48.83 -27.34
C ARG A 181 35.06 -50.27 -27.72
N LYS A 182 35.12 -51.22 -26.77
CA LYS A 182 34.73 -52.61 -27.02
C LYS A 182 33.23 -52.72 -27.28
N ASP A 183 32.42 -51.96 -26.56
CA ASP A 183 30.97 -51.98 -26.71
C ASP A 183 30.52 -51.32 -28.00
N ILE A 184 31.06 -50.14 -28.37
CA ILE A 184 30.75 -49.51 -29.66
C ILE A 184 31.18 -50.40 -30.83
N SER A 185 32.33 -51.06 -30.75
CA SER A 185 32.79 -51.99 -31.79
C SER A 185 31.81 -53.16 -31.99
N ARG A 186 31.22 -53.66 -30.91
CA ARG A 186 30.19 -54.72 -30.95
C ARG A 186 28.88 -54.19 -31.54
N ILE A 187 28.43 -53.02 -31.10
CA ILE A 187 27.17 -52.39 -31.52
C ILE A 187 27.22 -52.00 -33.01
N MET A 188 28.36 -51.53 -33.50
CA MET A 188 28.52 -51.15 -34.91
C MET A 188 28.35 -52.34 -35.88
N ALA A 189 28.42 -53.59 -35.40
CA ALA A 189 28.07 -54.76 -36.21
C ALA A 189 26.60 -54.72 -36.70
N ASP A 190 25.71 -54.08 -35.94
CA ASP A 190 24.29 -53.90 -36.30
C ASP A 190 24.09 -52.74 -37.30
N PHE A 191 25.14 -51.95 -37.59
CA PHE A 191 25.09 -50.76 -38.46
C PHE A 191 26.15 -50.82 -39.57
N PRO A 192 26.13 -51.84 -40.45
CA PRO A 192 27.18 -52.07 -41.44
C PRO A 192 27.31 -50.99 -42.52
N SER A 193 26.31 -50.11 -42.67
CA SER A 193 26.34 -48.99 -43.61
C SER A 193 27.10 -47.77 -43.10
N ILE A 194 27.47 -47.74 -41.82
CA ILE A 194 28.15 -46.62 -41.18
C ILE A 194 29.61 -47.01 -40.94
N ASN A 195 30.53 -46.23 -41.49
CA ASN A 195 31.97 -46.39 -41.24
C ASN A 195 32.35 -45.75 -39.90
N LEU A 196 32.83 -46.54 -38.94
CA LEU A 196 33.35 -46.03 -37.68
C LEU A 196 34.79 -45.53 -37.87
N VAL A 197 35.02 -44.23 -37.65
CA VAL A 197 36.35 -43.61 -37.71
C VAL A 197 36.78 -43.26 -36.28
N GLU A 198 37.73 -44.01 -35.74
CA GLU A 198 38.25 -43.79 -34.39
C GLU A 198 39.32 -42.68 -34.38
N ILE A 199 39.21 -41.72 -33.45
CA ILE A 199 40.15 -40.62 -33.25
C ILE A 199 40.61 -40.61 -31.79
N ARG A 200 41.83 -41.10 -31.56
CA ARG A 200 42.41 -41.20 -30.21
C ARG A 200 43.90 -40.88 -30.08
N ASP A 201 44.57 -40.63 -31.20
CA ASP A 201 46.03 -40.37 -31.24
C ASP A 201 46.37 -38.90 -31.51
N LEU A 202 45.36 -38.08 -31.75
CA LEU A 202 45.51 -36.66 -32.05
C LEU A 202 45.43 -35.84 -30.77
N SER A 203 46.09 -34.68 -30.72
CA SER A 203 45.88 -33.67 -29.69
C SER A 203 44.52 -32.99 -29.83
N LEU A 204 44.05 -32.29 -28.79
CA LEU A 204 42.79 -31.54 -28.86
C LEU A 204 42.77 -30.56 -30.04
N LYS A 205 43.89 -29.87 -30.26
CA LYS A 205 44.07 -28.93 -31.38
C LYS A 205 44.02 -29.62 -32.74
N GLN A 206 44.71 -30.76 -32.88
CA GLN A 206 44.74 -31.51 -34.14
C GLN A 206 43.36 -32.08 -34.48
N THR A 207 42.65 -32.63 -33.49
CA THR A 207 41.28 -33.13 -33.67
C THR A 207 40.32 -32.01 -34.02
N SER A 208 40.42 -30.86 -33.37
CA SER A 208 39.61 -29.67 -33.72
C SER A 208 39.81 -29.25 -35.18
N GLU A 209 41.05 -29.28 -35.70
CA GLU A 209 41.32 -28.98 -37.11
C GLU A 209 40.79 -30.07 -38.05
N PHE A 210 40.94 -31.34 -37.68
CA PHE A 210 40.39 -32.47 -38.43
C PHE A 210 38.86 -32.37 -38.60
N LEU A 211 38.15 -32.03 -37.52
CA LEU A 211 36.69 -31.92 -37.52
C LEU A 211 36.15 -30.75 -38.37
N LYS A 212 36.99 -29.79 -38.79
CA LYS A 212 36.55 -28.77 -39.76
C LYS A 212 36.33 -29.36 -41.16
N GLY A 213 37.05 -30.42 -41.49
CA GLY A 213 37.04 -31.05 -42.81
C GLY A 213 36.02 -32.17 -42.98
N VAL A 214 35.31 -32.56 -41.92
CA VAL A 214 34.31 -33.65 -42.01
C VAL A 214 33.02 -33.17 -42.69
N SER A 215 32.23 -34.13 -43.20
CA SER A 215 30.95 -33.80 -43.83
C SER A 215 29.92 -33.34 -42.80
N ALA A 216 29.11 -32.32 -43.13
CA ALA A 216 27.99 -31.90 -42.28
C ALA A 216 26.86 -32.95 -42.18
N ASP A 217 26.80 -33.89 -43.13
CA ASP A 217 25.89 -35.05 -43.11
C ASP A 217 26.36 -36.16 -42.16
N ASP A 218 27.64 -36.14 -41.77
CA ASP A 218 28.21 -37.12 -40.85
C ASP A 218 27.92 -36.75 -39.37
N ALA A 219 28.47 -37.50 -38.43
CA ALA A 219 28.28 -37.26 -36.99
C ALA A 219 29.55 -37.55 -36.20
N VAL A 220 29.70 -36.84 -35.08
CA VAL A 220 30.79 -37.07 -34.11
C VAL A 220 30.18 -37.60 -32.82
N LEU A 221 30.75 -38.65 -32.24
CA LEU A 221 30.40 -39.14 -30.92
C LEU A 221 31.57 -38.91 -29.96
N LEU A 222 31.36 -38.00 -29.01
CA LEU A 222 32.33 -37.62 -27.99
C LEU A 222 32.17 -38.51 -26.75
N SER A 223 33.21 -39.28 -26.44
CA SER A 223 33.38 -40.01 -25.18
C SER A 223 34.44 -39.29 -24.31
N HIS A 224 35.22 -40.01 -23.51
CA HIS A 224 36.35 -39.44 -22.77
C HIS A 224 37.51 -39.16 -23.71
N TYR A 225 38.10 -37.97 -23.60
CA TYR A 225 39.15 -37.55 -24.52
C TYR A 225 40.21 -36.67 -23.85
N ASN A 226 41.26 -37.31 -23.33
CA ASN A 226 42.47 -36.66 -22.85
C ASN A 226 43.71 -37.44 -23.36
N THR A 227 44.23 -37.03 -24.52
CA THR A 227 45.29 -37.76 -25.23
C THR A 227 46.71 -37.28 -24.91
N GLU A 228 46.85 -36.14 -24.22
CA GLU A 228 48.12 -35.45 -23.97
C GLU A 228 48.59 -35.58 -22.50
N LEU A 229 48.06 -36.57 -21.76
CA LEU A 229 48.36 -36.80 -20.34
C LEU A 229 49.84 -37.15 -20.10
N ASP A 230 50.47 -37.85 -21.04
CA ASP A 230 51.90 -38.22 -21.01
C ASP A 230 52.82 -36.99 -21.08
N GLN A 231 52.33 -35.90 -21.66
CA GLN A 231 52.99 -34.59 -21.71
C GLN A 231 52.67 -33.73 -20.48
N GLY A 232 51.88 -34.26 -19.53
CA GLY A 232 51.42 -33.53 -18.34
C GLY A 232 50.32 -32.51 -18.64
N VAL A 233 49.66 -32.60 -19.79
CA VAL A 233 48.56 -31.71 -20.18
C VAL A 233 47.24 -32.39 -19.89
N TYR A 234 46.40 -31.73 -19.10
CA TYR A 234 45.05 -32.18 -18.79
C TYR A 234 44.03 -31.16 -19.30
N HIS A 235 43.20 -31.57 -20.26
CA HIS A 235 42.09 -30.75 -20.72
C HIS A 235 40.83 -31.02 -19.90
N THR A 236 40.08 -29.97 -19.57
CA THR A 236 38.78 -30.14 -18.91
C THR A 236 37.74 -30.64 -19.92
N TYR A 237 36.71 -31.36 -19.46
CA TYR A 237 35.61 -31.77 -20.35
C TYR A 237 34.93 -30.61 -21.04
N GLN A 238 34.78 -29.50 -20.33
CA GLN A 238 34.21 -28.29 -20.90
C GLN A 238 35.07 -27.76 -22.04
N GLU A 239 36.38 -27.65 -21.83
CA GLU A 239 37.34 -27.22 -22.86
C GLU A 239 37.32 -28.13 -24.08
N VAL A 240 37.31 -29.46 -23.87
CA VAL A 240 37.23 -30.46 -24.96
C VAL A 240 35.92 -30.29 -25.73
N ALA A 241 34.79 -30.29 -25.04
CA ALA A 241 33.47 -30.19 -25.65
C ALA A 241 33.29 -28.88 -26.43
N GLU A 242 33.67 -27.74 -25.85
CA GLU A 242 33.60 -26.43 -26.50
C GLU A 242 34.52 -26.36 -27.72
N THR A 243 35.77 -26.80 -27.60
CA THR A 243 36.78 -26.71 -28.67
C THR A 243 36.44 -27.60 -29.86
N LEU A 244 35.96 -28.83 -29.60
CA LEU A 244 35.60 -29.77 -30.66
C LEU A 244 34.28 -29.38 -31.34
N SER A 245 33.26 -29.01 -30.56
CA SER A 245 31.94 -28.67 -31.12
C SER A 245 31.91 -27.34 -31.88
N ALA A 246 32.70 -26.35 -31.47
CA ALA A 246 32.80 -25.07 -32.16
C ALA A 246 33.38 -25.26 -33.58
N SER A 247 34.40 -26.10 -33.72
CA SER A 247 35.11 -26.31 -34.98
C SER A 247 34.49 -27.39 -35.88
N SER A 248 33.73 -28.32 -35.31
CA SER A 248 33.14 -29.43 -36.06
C SER A 248 32.11 -28.96 -37.08
N ALA A 249 32.28 -29.39 -38.33
CA ALA A 249 31.27 -29.24 -39.39
C ALA A 249 30.07 -30.18 -39.20
N ALA A 250 30.27 -31.29 -38.49
CA ALA A 250 29.25 -32.28 -38.14
C ALA A 250 28.73 -32.06 -36.70
N PRO A 251 27.47 -32.42 -36.40
CA PRO A 251 26.96 -32.37 -35.03
C PRO A 251 27.75 -33.29 -34.10
N VAL A 252 28.09 -32.76 -32.93
CA VAL A 252 28.77 -33.51 -31.88
C VAL A 252 27.74 -34.05 -30.89
N PHE A 253 27.65 -35.37 -30.80
CA PHE A 253 26.86 -36.08 -29.81
C PHE A 253 27.72 -36.44 -28.61
N ALA A 254 27.11 -36.56 -27.43
CA ALA A 254 27.80 -36.90 -26.20
C ALA A 254 27.08 -38.03 -25.46
N LEU A 255 27.82 -38.76 -24.62
CA LEU A 255 27.28 -39.81 -23.73
C LEU A 255 26.95 -39.30 -22.32
N TRP A 256 27.49 -38.15 -21.90
CA TRP A 256 27.20 -37.53 -20.60
C TRP A 256 26.67 -36.11 -20.73
N GLN A 257 25.74 -35.75 -19.84
CA GLN A 257 25.08 -34.45 -19.91
C GLN A 257 26.04 -33.27 -19.69
N PHE A 258 27.09 -33.46 -18.88
CA PHE A 258 28.07 -32.40 -18.61
C PHE A 258 28.90 -32.00 -19.84
N ASN A 259 28.95 -32.84 -20.87
CA ASN A 259 29.59 -32.51 -22.15
C ASN A 259 28.68 -31.64 -23.04
N ILE A 260 27.42 -31.40 -22.67
CA ILE A 260 26.46 -30.59 -23.45
C ILE A 260 26.68 -29.10 -23.14
N VAL A 261 27.82 -28.61 -23.60
CA VAL A 261 28.29 -27.22 -23.51
C VAL A 261 28.74 -26.74 -24.89
N GLY A 262 28.90 -25.43 -25.07
CA GLY A 262 29.24 -24.86 -26.38
C GLY A 262 28.21 -25.22 -27.45
N ASP A 263 28.68 -25.83 -28.54
CA ASP A 263 27.88 -26.26 -29.69
C ASP A 263 27.64 -27.78 -29.74
N VAL A 264 27.90 -28.52 -28.65
CA VAL A 264 27.59 -29.94 -28.57
C VAL A 264 26.08 -30.12 -28.71
N LEU A 265 25.64 -30.97 -29.62
CA LEU A 265 24.23 -31.17 -29.95
C LEU A 265 23.46 -31.83 -28.81
N GLY A 266 24.06 -32.81 -28.16
CA GLY A 266 23.43 -33.61 -27.11
C GLY A 266 23.31 -35.09 -27.49
N GLY A 267 22.33 -35.79 -26.95
CA GLY A 267 22.19 -37.22 -27.13
C GLY A 267 21.29 -37.86 -26.08
N TYR A 268 21.31 -39.18 -26.01
CA TYR A 268 20.79 -39.91 -24.87
C TYR A 268 21.92 -40.03 -23.85
N VAL A 269 21.86 -39.23 -22.78
CA VAL A 269 23.01 -38.97 -21.91
C VAL A 269 22.79 -39.44 -20.48
N ASN A 270 23.88 -39.87 -19.84
CA ASN A 270 23.95 -40.08 -18.41
C ASN A 270 23.89 -38.74 -17.65
N HIS A 271 23.15 -38.74 -16.55
CA HIS A 271 22.93 -37.60 -15.66
C HIS A 271 23.55 -37.89 -14.28
N SER A 272 24.82 -37.54 -14.12
CA SER A 272 25.63 -37.84 -12.92
C SER A 272 24.98 -37.39 -11.61
N ARG A 273 24.23 -36.27 -11.61
CA ARG A 273 23.49 -35.82 -10.42
C ARG A 273 22.42 -36.81 -9.99
N SER A 274 21.64 -37.35 -10.91
CA SER A 274 20.61 -38.35 -10.56
C SER A 274 21.22 -39.68 -10.13
N MET A 275 22.41 -40.03 -10.62
CA MET A 275 23.15 -41.19 -10.11
C MET A 275 23.55 -41.01 -8.64
N GLY A 276 23.92 -39.79 -8.23
CA GLY A 276 24.16 -39.46 -6.82
C GLY A 276 22.91 -39.58 -5.95
N GLU A 277 21.76 -39.12 -6.45
CA GLU A 277 20.46 -39.29 -5.78
C GLU A 277 20.08 -40.78 -5.66
N GLU A 278 20.33 -41.57 -6.71
CA GLU A 278 20.09 -43.02 -6.75
C GLU A 278 20.99 -43.77 -5.75
N ALA A 279 22.25 -43.37 -5.61
CA ALA A 279 23.15 -43.94 -4.62
C ALA A 279 22.64 -43.75 -3.19
N VAL A 280 22.14 -42.54 -2.86
CA VAL A 280 21.54 -42.26 -1.54
C VAL A 280 20.23 -43.02 -1.36
N SER A 281 19.39 -43.10 -2.38
CA SER A 281 18.15 -43.91 -2.36
C SER A 281 18.44 -45.39 -2.13
N ALA A 282 19.50 -45.92 -2.73
CA ALA A 282 19.95 -47.30 -2.49
C ALA A 282 20.49 -47.49 -1.07
N LEU A 283 21.18 -46.50 -0.52
CA LEU A 283 21.73 -46.55 0.84
C LEU A 283 20.62 -46.52 1.90
N ASP A 284 19.52 -45.80 1.65
CA ASP A 284 18.35 -45.70 2.54
C ASP A 284 17.73 -47.08 2.89
N LYS A 285 17.91 -48.07 1.99
CA LYS A 285 17.47 -49.46 2.23
C LYS A 285 18.15 -50.09 3.46
N TYR A 286 19.34 -49.62 3.81
CA TYR A 286 20.16 -50.16 4.90
C TYR A 286 20.36 -49.18 6.05
N VAL A 287 20.43 -47.89 5.75
CA VAL A 287 20.61 -46.80 6.72
C VAL A 287 19.34 -45.97 6.73
N PRO A 288 18.52 -45.96 7.79
CA PRO A 288 17.24 -45.28 7.78
C PRO A 288 17.40 -43.75 7.77
N LEU A 289 17.18 -43.12 6.61
CA LEU A 289 17.27 -41.65 6.43
C LEU A 289 15.93 -40.93 6.66
N ASN A 290 14.83 -41.70 6.78
CA ASN A 290 13.51 -41.21 7.18
C ASN A 290 12.99 -40.06 6.31
N PHE A 291 13.04 -40.21 4.98
CA PHE A 291 12.50 -39.19 4.07
C PHE A 291 10.98 -38.98 4.27
N SER A 292 10.54 -37.72 4.33
CA SER A 292 9.10 -37.37 4.47
C SER A 292 8.26 -37.87 3.28
N THR A 293 8.88 -37.87 2.11
CA THR A 293 8.38 -38.47 0.86
C THR A 293 9.49 -39.35 0.32
N PRO A 294 9.21 -40.59 -0.13
CA PRO A 294 10.25 -41.47 -0.68
C PRO A 294 11.10 -40.73 -1.72
N LEU A 295 12.42 -40.79 -1.56
CA LEU A 295 13.33 -40.21 -2.53
C LEU A 295 13.15 -40.95 -3.86
N VAL A 296 12.64 -40.24 -4.87
CA VAL A 296 12.56 -40.73 -6.24
C VAL A 296 13.71 -40.08 -7.01
N PRO A 297 14.80 -40.82 -7.30
CA PRO A 297 15.88 -40.31 -8.12
C PRO A 297 15.33 -39.85 -9.47
N GLY A 298 15.87 -38.77 -10.02
CA GLY A 298 15.56 -38.40 -11.40
C GLY A 298 16.00 -39.49 -12.38
N ASP A 299 15.52 -39.42 -13.63
CA ASP A 299 16.01 -40.30 -14.69
C ASP A 299 17.54 -40.11 -14.84
N ASN A 300 18.29 -41.14 -14.46
CA ASN A 300 19.76 -41.15 -14.58
C ASN A 300 20.22 -41.13 -16.05
N LYS A 301 19.30 -41.38 -16.99
CA LYS A 301 19.53 -41.36 -18.45
C LYS A 301 18.34 -40.74 -19.16
N ARG A 302 18.58 -39.79 -20.05
CA ARG A 302 17.51 -39.11 -20.79
C ARG A 302 18.02 -38.46 -22.07
N PHE A 303 17.10 -38.14 -22.96
CA PHE A 303 17.39 -37.30 -24.11
C PHE A 303 17.61 -35.86 -23.67
N VAL A 304 18.79 -35.31 -23.96
CA VAL A 304 19.10 -33.90 -23.72
C VAL A 304 19.70 -33.30 -24.98
N PHE A 305 19.21 -32.14 -25.39
CA PHE A 305 19.68 -31.43 -26.57
C PHE A 305 19.96 -29.97 -26.28
N ASN A 306 20.98 -29.43 -26.93
CA ASN A 306 21.41 -28.05 -26.77
C ASN A 306 20.76 -27.14 -27.82
N TYR A 307 20.04 -26.12 -27.37
CA TYR A 307 19.27 -25.25 -28.26
C TYR A 307 20.12 -24.55 -29.36
N PRO A 308 21.28 -23.93 -29.07
CA PRO A 308 22.13 -23.32 -30.09
C PRO A 308 22.58 -24.32 -31.16
N ALA A 309 22.93 -25.54 -30.75
CA ALA A 309 23.36 -26.60 -31.67
C ALA A 309 22.21 -27.11 -32.55
N LEU A 310 21.00 -27.28 -31.99
CA LEU A 310 19.80 -27.62 -32.76
C LEU A 310 19.57 -26.59 -33.89
N LYS A 311 19.72 -25.30 -33.59
CA LYS A 311 19.63 -24.22 -34.59
C LYS A 311 20.78 -24.24 -35.60
N LYS A 312 22.03 -24.41 -35.15
CA LYS A 312 23.23 -24.51 -36.01
C LYS A 312 23.07 -25.59 -37.08
N PHE A 313 22.48 -26.72 -36.70
CA PHE A 313 22.35 -27.90 -37.56
C PHE A 313 20.98 -28.09 -38.20
N GLY A 314 20.06 -27.13 -38.04
CA GLY A 314 18.74 -27.16 -38.68
C GLY A 314 17.82 -28.30 -38.19
N ILE A 315 18.00 -28.78 -36.95
CA ILE A 315 17.21 -29.87 -36.38
C ILE A 315 16.00 -29.27 -35.66
N GLY A 316 14.80 -29.61 -36.14
CA GLY A 316 13.55 -29.16 -35.54
C GLY A 316 13.09 -30.01 -34.36
N ASP A 317 12.41 -29.40 -33.41
CA ASP A 317 11.91 -30.04 -32.18
C ASP A 317 10.97 -31.23 -32.45
N ASN A 318 10.31 -31.23 -33.61
CA ASN A 318 9.38 -32.30 -34.05
C ASN A 318 10.08 -33.62 -34.41
N VAL A 319 11.39 -33.61 -34.66
CA VAL A 319 12.16 -34.82 -34.99
C VAL A 319 12.75 -35.47 -33.74
N LEU A 320 12.86 -34.70 -32.65
CA LEU A 320 13.43 -35.16 -31.39
C LEU A 320 12.54 -36.22 -30.71
N PRO A 321 13.12 -37.19 -30.01
CA PRO A 321 12.35 -38.16 -29.22
C PRO A 321 11.44 -37.51 -28.18
N THR A 322 10.32 -38.16 -27.87
CA THR A 322 9.41 -37.71 -26.81
C THR A 322 10.13 -37.72 -25.45
N GLY A 323 9.92 -36.68 -24.62
CA GLY A 323 10.61 -36.53 -23.33
C GLY A 323 12.00 -35.89 -23.41
N SER A 324 12.40 -35.38 -24.58
CA SER A 324 13.64 -34.63 -24.74
C SER A 324 13.67 -33.35 -23.91
N VAL A 325 14.76 -33.15 -23.17
CA VAL A 325 15.03 -31.92 -22.43
C VAL A 325 15.90 -31.00 -23.29
N ILE A 326 15.41 -29.80 -23.57
CA ILE A 326 16.19 -28.78 -24.29
C ILE A 326 16.88 -27.87 -23.28
N VAL A 327 18.20 -27.78 -23.36
CA VAL A 327 19.04 -26.92 -22.51
C VAL A 327 19.55 -25.70 -23.29
N ASN A 328 19.93 -24.65 -22.57
CA ASN A 328 20.44 -23.39 -23.12
C ASN A 328 19.48 -22.67 -24.09
N GLU A 329 18.17 -22.86 -23.92
CA GLU A 329 17.17 -22.08 -24.64
C GLU A 329 17.19 -20.61 -24.15
N PRO A 330 17.25 -19.62 -25.05
CA PRO A 330 17.25 -18.22 -24.66
C PRO A 330 15.93 -17.87 -23.97
N SER A 331 16.02 -17.39 -22.73
CA SER A 331 14.85 -16.91 -21.99
C SER A 331 14.16 -15.79 -22.77
N SER A 332 12.85 -15.92 -22.98
CA SER A 332 12.08 -14.84 -23.62
C SER A 332 12.17 -13.54 -22.81
N PHE A 333 12.12 -12.38 -23.47
CA PHE A 333 12.14 -11.07 -22.81
C PHE A 333 11.06 -10.96 -21.72
N LEU A 334 9.89 -11.55 -21.98
CA LEU A 334 8.77 -11.63 -21.04
C LEU A 334 9.11 -12.42 -19.78
N GLN A 335 9.70 -13.62 -19.92
CA GLN A 335 10.11 -14.43 -18.76
C GLN A 335 11.16 -13.70 -17.92
N LYS A 336 12.17 -13.12 -18.57
CA LYS A 336 13.27 -12.43 -17.86
C LYS A 336 12.78 -11.21 -17.06
N ASN A 337 11.78 -10.50 -17.56
CA ASN A 337 11.30 -9.25 -16.97
C ASN A 337 9.92 -9.36 -16.32
N PHE A 338 9.41 -10.58 -16.07
CA PHE A 338 8.05 -10.78 -15.58
C PHE A 338 7.77 -10.04 -14.25
N GLN A 339 8.71 -10.08 -13.31
CA GLN A 339 8.58 -9.38 -12.03
C GLN A 339 8.52 -7.85 -12.20
N LEU A 340 9.34 -7.30 -13.10
CA LEU A 340 9.35 -5.87 -13.42
C LEU A 340 8.04 -5.43 -14.11
N LEU A 341 7.54 -6.23 -15.05
CA LEU A 341 6.26 -6.01 -15.73
C LEU A 341 5.10 -6.04 -14.74
N LEU A 342 5.08 -7.01 -13.81
CA LEU A 342 4.08 -7.09 -12.76
C LEU A 342 4.12 -5.86 -11.85
N GLY A 343 5.33 -5.42 -11.47
CA GLY A 343 5.54 -4.18 -10.71
C GLY A 343 4.98 -2.94 -11.41
N LEU A 344 5.26 -2.79 -12.71
CA LEU A 344 4.76 -1.69 -13.53
C LEU A 344 3.23 -1.65 -13.58
N ILE A 345 2.60 -2.82 -13.78
CA ILE A 345 1.13 -2.95 -13.81
C ILE A 345 0.51 -2.55 -12.47
N MET A 346 1.11 -2.96 -11.34
CA MET A 346 0.64 -2.58 -10.01
C MET A 346 0.72 -1.06 -9.79
N VAL A 347 1.82 -0.42 -10.21
CA VAL A 347 1.98 1.05 -10.10
C VAL A 347 0.93 1.78 -10.95
N ILE A 348 0.75 1.37 -12.20
CA ILE A 348 -0.25 1.99 -13.11
C ILE A 348 -1.67 1.85 -12.53
N THR A 349 -1.99 0.67 -11.99
CA THR A 349 -3.31 0.41 -11.38
C THR A 349 -3.51 1.28 -10.14
N GLY A 350 -2.50 1.37 -9.27
CA GLY A 350 -2.54 2.23 -8.08
C GLY A 350 -2.74 3.71 -8.42
N LEU A 351 -1.98 4.23 -9.40
CA LEU A 351 -2.14 5.61 -9.88
C LEU A 351 -3.54 5.86 -10.46
N SER A 352 -4.08 4.90 -11.21
CA SER A 352 -5.42 5.01 -11.81
C SER A 352 -6.51 5.10 -10.73
N VAL A 353 -6.42 4.32 -9.65
CA VAL A 353 -7.34 4.39 -8.50
C VAL A 353 -7.25 5.76 -7.81
N ILE A 354 -6.04 6.28 -7.60
CA ILE A 354 -5.83 7.60 -7.00
C ILE A 354 -6.48 8.70 -7.87
N ILE A 355 -6.29 8.65 -9.19
CA ILE A 355 -6.87 9.62 -10.12
C ILE A 355 -8.41 9.60 -10.06
N VAL A 356 -9.03 8.42 -10.05
CA VAL A 356 -10.49 8.27 -9.95
C VAL A 356 -11.00 8.82 -8.61
N MET A 357 -10.31 8.50 -7.50
CA MET A 357 -10.68 8.97 -6.17
C MET A 357 -10.57 10.50 -6.04
N GLN A 358 -9.53 11.11 -6.61
CA GLN A 358 -9.38 12.56 -6.69
C GLN A 358 -10.50 13.20 -7.51
N PHE A 359 -10.86 12.61 -8.65
CA PHE A 359 -11.95 13.10 -9.49
C PHE A 359 -13.31 13.09 -8.77
N ILE A 360 -13.62 12.01 -8.05
CA ILE A 360 -14.85 11.91 -7.23
C ILE A 360 -14.85 12.99 -6.14
N THR A 361 -13.72 13.15 -5.43
CA THR A 361 -13.57 14.14 -4.36
C THR A 361 -13.77 15.57 -4.86
N LEU A 362 -13.21 15.90 -6.03
CA LEU A 362 -13.39 17.21 -6.66
C LEU A 362 -14.86 17.48 -7.04
N ARG A 363 -15.57 16.48 -7.56
CA ARG A 363 -17.01 16.61 -7.87
C ARG A 363 -17.83 16.86 -6.59
N GLN A 364 -17.57 16.10 -5.53
CA GLN A 364 -18.25 16.28 -4.24
C GLN A 364 -18.02 17.67 -3.65
N LYS A 365 -16.77 18.19 -3.70
CA LYS A 365 -16.45 19.55 -3.24
C LYS A 365 -17.22 20.62 -4.02
N LYS A 366 -17.34 20.49 -5.34
CA LYS A 366 -18.11 21.44 -6.17
C LYS A 366 -19.59 21.44 -5.82
N GLU A 367 -20.19 20.26 -5.64
CA GLU A 367 -21.60 20.13 -5.24
C GLU A 367 -21.84 20.70 -3.84
N LEU A 368 -20.94 20.43 -2.89
CA LEU A 368 -21.03 20.98 -1.54
C LEU A 368 -20.94 22.52 -1.54
N ALA A 369 -20.03 23.09 -2.33
CA ALA A 369 -19.91 24.54 -2.47
C ALA A 369 -21.20 25.17 -3.03
N LYS A 370 -21.85 24.51 -4.01
CA LYS A 370 -23.14 24.96 -4.58
C LYS A 370 -24.26 24.90 -3.55
N LYS A 371 -24.33 23.85 -2.74
CA LYS A 371 -25.30 23.73 -1.64
C LYS A 371 -25.09 24.81 -0.58
N ASN A 372 -23.86 25.05 -0.15
CA ASN A 372 -23.54 26.10 0.83
C ASN A 372 -23.96 27.49 0.35
N LYS A 373 -23.72 27.82 -0.92
CA LYS A 373 -24.16 29.10 -1.50
C LYS A 373 -25.68 29.27 -1.46
N ARG A 374 -26.44 28.20 -1.69
CA ARG A 374 -27.92 28.21 -1.60
C ARG A 374 -28.40 28.40 -0.16
N ILE A 375 -27.77 27.73 0.80
CA ILE A 375 -28.11 27.86 2.22
C ILE A 375 -27.93 29.32 2.67
N LEU A 376 -26.81 29.96 2.33
CA LEU A 376 -26.56 31.35 2.67
C LEU A 376 -27.59 32.31 2.03
N ALA A 377 -27.94 32.06 0.76
CA ALA A 377 -28.97 32.86 0.08
C ALA A 377 -30.35 32.72 0.76
N LEU A 378 -30.74 31.49 1.14
CA LEU A 378 -31.99 31.22 1.84
C LEU A 378 -32.02 31.85 3.24
N GLN A 379 -30.91 31.82 3.97
CA GLN A 379 -30.80 32.49 5.27
C GLN A 379 -31.00 34.00 5.15
N LYS A 380 -30.34 34.63 4.16
CA LYS A 380 -30.51 36.06 3.90
C LYS A 380 -31.96 36.41 3.51
N GLN A 381 -32.58 35.60 2.66
CA GLN A 381 -33.98 35.79 2.28
C GLN A 381 -34.92 35.65 3.48
N THR A 382 -34.68 34.65 4.34
CA THR A 382 -35.48 34.43 5.56
C THR A 382 -35.38 35.63 6.50
N LEU A 383 -34.17 36.17 6.69
CA LEU A 383 -33.97 37.36 7.52
C LEU A 383 -34.71 38.58 6.96
N ASN A 384 -34.63 38.82 5.65
CA ASN A 384 -35.35 39.95 5.02
C ASN A 384 -36.87 39.80 5.19
N VAL A 385 -37.42 38.59 4.96
CA VAL A 385 -38.85 38.32 5.16
C VAL A 385 -39.27 38.56 6.61
N GLN A 386 -38.45 38.19 7.59
CA GLN A 386 -38.72 38.48 9.01
C GLN A 386 -38.76 39.98 9.30
N LYS A 387 -37.82 40.77 8.75
CA LYS A 387 -37.82 42.23 8.89
C LYS A 387 -39.07 42.85 8.27
N ASP A 388 -39.41 42.45 7.04
CA ASP A 388 -40.61 42.95 6.34
C ASP A 388 -41.88 42.63 7.13
N MET A 389 -42.01 41.43 7.69
CA MET A 389 -43.15 41.07 8.55
C MET A 389 -43.24 41.93 9.80
N ILE A 390 -42.11 42.21 10.47
CA ILE A 390 -42.10 43.06 11.68
C ILE A 390 -42.54 44.49 11.33
N HIS A 391 -42.06 45.05 10.22
CA HIS A 391 -42.49 46.36 9.76
C HIS A 391 -43.99 46.42 9.42
N VAL A 392 -44.50 45.42 8.70
CA VAL A 392 -45.94 45.35 8.36
C VAL A 392 -46.81 45.22 9.61
N LEU A 393 -46.40 44.42 10.60
CA LEU A 393 -47.13 44.26 11.85
C LEU A 393 -47.14 45.55 12.69
N GLY A 394 -46.00 46.24 12.80
CA GLY A 394 -45.93 47.54 13.47
C GLY A 394 -46.83 48.58 12.81
N GLU A 395 -46.78 48.70 11.48
CA GLU A 395 -47.61 49.66 10.73
C GLU A 395 -49.12 49.36 10.85
N ALA A 396 -49.51 48.08 10.85
CA ALA A 396 -50.92 47.69 11.00
C ALA A 396 -51.49 48.05 12.39
N ILE A 397 -50.68 47.97 13.45
CA ILE A 397 -51.12 48.27 14.81
C ILE A 397 -51.25 49.78 15.02
N GLU A 398 -50.33 50.58 14.47
CA GLU A 398 -50.45 52.03 14.57
C GLU A 398 -51.58 52.60 13.70
N THR A 399 -51.85 52.00 12.54
CA THR A 399 -53.04 52.37 11.75
C THR A 399 -54.34 52.20 12.56
N ARG A 400 -54.37 51.24 13.50
CA ARG A 400 -55.51 51.02 14.40
C ARG A 400 -55.56 52.03 15.57
N SER A 401 -54.44 52.58 16.02
CA SER A 401 -54.38 53.56 17.13
C SER A 401 -54.63 55.00 16.71
N GLY A 402 -54.95 55.23 15.42
CA GLY A 402 -55.09 56.57 14.87
C GLY A 402 -53.76 57.31 14.69
N GLU A 403 -52.64 56.62 14.88
CA GLU A 403 -51.29 57.14 14.65
C GLU A 403 -50.83 56.81 13.22
N THR A 404 -49.94 57.62 12.64
CA THR A 404 -49.49 57.38 11.27
C THR A 404 -48.46 56.24 11.23
N GLY A 405 -48.42 55.48 10.13
CA GLY A 405 -47.34 54.52 9.88
C GLY A 405 -45.92 55.14 9.84
N ASN A 406 -45.83 56.48 9.79
CA ASN A 406 -44.55 57.19 9.86
C ASN A 406 -44.01 57.29 11.29
N HIS A 407 -44.85 57.28 12.32
CA HIS A 407 -44.41 57.25 13.73
C HIS A 407 -43.50 56.03 13.99
N VAL A 408 -43.94 54.83 13.60
CA VAL A 408 -43.15 53.59 13.72
C VAL A 408 -41.79 53.69 13.04
N LYS A 409 -41.77 54.29 11.83
CA LYS A 409 -40.53 54.50 11.05
C LYS A 409 -39.60 55.49 11.74
N ARG A 410 -40.14 56.58 12.29
CA ARG A 410 -39.36 57.57 13.04
C ARG A 410 -38.80 56.96 14.30
N VAL A 411 -39.61 56.31 15.15
CA VAL A 411 -39.14 55.63 16.37
C VAL A 411 -38.04 54.62 16.05
N ALA A 412 -38.16 53.84 14.98
CA ALA A 412 -37.12 52.92 14.52
C ALA A 412 -35.79 53.64 14.23
N LYS A 413 -35.83 54.68 13.40
CA LYS A 413 -34.64 55.44 12.97
C LYS A 413 -34.03 56.24 14.10
N LEU A 414 -34.84 56.85 14.95
CA LEU A 414 -34.41 57.62 16.13
C LEU A 414 -33.77 56.67 17.16
N SER A 415 -34.38 55.51 17.42
CA SER A 415 -33.79 54.47 18.30
C SER A 415 -32.45 53.98 17.77
N ALA A 416 -32.34 53.74 16.47
CA ALA A 416 -31.09 53.32 15.83
C ALA A 416 -30.00 54.40 15.92
N LEU A 417 -30.35 55.67 15.71
CA LEU A 417 -29.41 56.79 15.82
C LEU A 417 -28.92 56.94 17.26
N LEU A 418 -29.83 56.87 18.24
CA LEU A 418 -29.47 56.97 19.65
C LEU A 418 -28.61 55.78 20.12
N ALA A 419 -28.93 54.57 19.67
CA ALA A 419 -28.11 53.37 19.90
C ALA A 419 -26.70 53.52 19.33
N LYS A 420 -26.57 54.05 18.11
CA LYS A 420 -25.27 54.34 17.48
C LYS A 420 -24.47 55.34 18.32
N TYR A 421 -25.09 56.44 18.77
CA TYR A 421 -24.43 57.42 19.63
C TYR A 421 -24.07 56.88 21.01
N ARG A 422 -24.84 55.92 21.52
CA ARG A 422 -24.55 55.22 22.78
C ARG A 422 -23.39 54.22 22.66
N GLY A 423 -22.92 53.93 21.44
CA GLY A 423 -21.76 53.07 21.18
C GLY A 423 -22.09 51.60 20.97
N LEU A 424 -23.33 51.26 20.61
CA LEU A 424 -23.74 49.88 20.34
C LEU A 424 -23.10 49.34 19.04
N SER A 425 -22.92 48.02 18.94
CA SER A 425 -22.38 47.39 17.73
C SER A 425 -23.34 47.53 16.54
N HIS A 426 -22.83 47.42 15.31
CA HIS A 426 -23.66 47.52 14.10
C HIS A 426 -24.85 46.55 14.11
N ARG A 427 -24.64 45.33 14.65
CA ARG A 427 -25.71 44.32 14.80
C ARG A 427 -26.76 44.74 15.82
N GLU A 428 -26.38 45.36 16.93
CA GLU A 428 -27.33 45.83 17.94
C GLU A 428 -28.10 47.06 17.47
N VAL A 429 -27.46 47.95 16.70
CA VAL A 429 -28.12 49.10 16.04
C VAL A 429 -29.15 48.62 15.02
N GLU A 430 -28.77 47.67 14.16
CA GLU A 430 -29.71 47.06 13.20
C GLU A 430 -30.83 46.33 13.93
N MET A 431 -30.52 45.65 15.04
CA MET A 431 -31.52 44.96 15.84
C MET A 431 -32.58 45.93 16.38
N ILE A 432 -32.18 46.96 17.13
CA ILE A 432 -33.12 47.91 17.74
C ILE A 432 -33.94 48.68 16.70
N GLU A 433 -33.36 48.97 15.53
CA GLU A 433 -34.09 49.55 14.39
C GLU A 433 -35.24 48.65 13.91
N ILE A 434 -35.04 47.33 13.91
CA ILE A 434 -36.06 46.35 13.49
C ILE A 434 -37.13 46.20 14.56
N ILE A 435 -36.76 46.12 15.85
CA ILE A 435 -37.69 45.70 16.91
C ILE A 435 -38.38 46.83 17.67
N SER A 436 -37.82 48.04 17.71
CA SER A 436 -38.47 49.19 18.36
C SER A 436 -39.83 49.56 17.77
N PRO A 437 -40.14 49.34 16.47
CA PRO A 437 -41.50 49.34 15.93
C PRO A 437 -42.57 48.57 16.71
N MET A 438 -42.17 47.53 17.46
CA MET A 438 -43.09 46.64 18.15
C MET A 438 -43.43 47.09 19.58
N HIS A 439 -42.92 48.23 20.04
CA HIS A 439 -43.12 48.71 21.41
C HIS A 439 -44.61 48.76 21.81
N ASP A 440 -45.45 49.20 20.87
CA ASP A 440 -46.89 49.36 21.09
C ASP A 440 -47.76 48.22 20.54
N VAL A 441 -47.15 47.08 20.18
CA VAL A 441 -47.87 45.92 19.60
C VAL A 441 -49.06 45.46 20.46
N GLY A 442 -48.98 45.67 21.78
CA GLY A 442 -50.01 45.28 22.72
C GLY A 442 -51.27 46.15 22.70
N LYS A 443 -51.26 47.31 22.01
CA LYS A 443 -52.45 48.16 21.81
C LYS A 443 -53.59 47.39 21.14
N ILE A 444 -53.29 46.29 20.44
CA ILE A 444 -54.29 45.35 19.90
C ILE A 444 -55.28 44.84 20.96
N SER A 445 -54.83 44.76 22.22
CA SER A 445 -55.65 44.29 23.35
C SER A 445 -56.43 45.42 24.06
N VAL A 446 -56.22 46.68 23.67
CA VAL A 446 -56.93 47.84 24.23
C VAL A 446 -58.23 48.09 23.44
N PRO A 447 -59.38 48.26 24.12
CA PRO A 447 -60.65 48.59 23.46
C PRO A 447 -60.61 49.93 22.71
N GLU A 448 -61.25 49.98 21.54
CA GLU A 448 -61.35 51.18 20.69
C GLU A 448 -61.94 52.39 21.43
N SER A 449 -62.92 52.15 22.31
CA SER A 449 -63.53 53.20 23.15
C SER A 449 -62.55 53.90 24.10
N ILE A 450 -61.40 53.29 24.37
CA ILE A 450 -60.32 53.87 25.18
C ILE A 450 -59.22 54.44 24.27
N LEU A 451 -58.89 53.74 23.19
CA LEU A 451 -57.81 54.12 22.27
C LEU A 451 -58.12 55.41 21.50
N ASP A 452 -59.36 55.59 21.03
CA ASP A 452 -59.78 56.71 20.17
C ASP A 452 -60.54 57.82 20.94
N LYS A 453 -60.53 57.79 22.27
CA LYS A 453 -61.33 58.72 23.09
C LYS A 453 -60.83 60.18 22.93
N PRO A 454 -61.67 61.12 22.45
CA PRO A 454 -61.29 62.53 22.36
C PRO A 454 -61.37 63.17 23.75
N GLY A 455 -60.27 63.15 24.50
CA GLY A 455 -60.15 63.77 25.82
C GLY A 455 -59.26 63.00 26.80
N LYS A 456 -59.19 63.46 28.06
CA LYS A 456 -58.43 62.77 29.10
C LYS A 456 -59.09 61.43 29.46
N LEU A 457 -58.27 60.39 29.58
CA LEU A 457 -58.68 59.10 30.13
C LEU A 457 -58.94 59.26 31.64
N THR A 458 -59.95 58.55 32.14
CA THR A 458 -60.19 58.36 33.57
C THR A 458 -59.15 57.41 34.16
N ASP A 459 -58.96 57.39 35.47
CA ASP A 459 -57.98 56.51 36.12
C ASP A 459 -58.18 55.03 35.77
N GLN A 460 -59.45 54.59 35.68
CA GLN A 460 -59.80 53.22 35.29
C GLN A 460 -59.47 52.92 33.83
N GLU A 461 -59.72 53.86 32.92
CA GLU A 461 -59.35 53.72 31.50
C GLU A 461 -57.84 53.75 31.31
N TRP A 462 -57.13 54.54 32.13
CA TRP A 462 -55.67 54.59 32.14
C TRP A 462 -55.07 53.26 32.60
N ASP A 463 -55.64 52.61 33.61
CA ASP A 463 -55.19 51.28 34.05
C ASP A 463 -55.39 50.22 32.96
N VAL A 464 -56.46 50.32 32.15
CA VAL A 464 -56.64 49.46 30.97
C VAL A 464 -55.63 49.79 29.87
N MET A 465 -55.34 51.08 29.62
CA MET A 465 -54.34 51.50 28.63
C MET A 465 -52.95 50.92 28.95
N LYS A 466 -52.52 50.97 30.22
CA LYS A 466 -51.21 50.43 30.65
C LYS A 466 -51.03 48.94 30.33
N LEU A 467 -52.12 48.18 30.21
CA LEU A 467 -52.05 46.74 29.92
C LEU A 467 -51.40 46.42 28.57
N HIS A 468 -51.35 47.38 27.62
CA HIS A 468 -50.70 47.15 26.33
C HIS A 468 -49.24 46.69 26.49
N THR A 469 -48.51 47.20 27.49
CA THR A 469 -47.12 46.77 27.76
C THR A 469 -47.03 45.28 28.08
N THR A 470 -47.86 44.80 29.00
CA THR A 470 -47.91 43.38 29.40
C THR A 470 -48.53 42.49 28.33
N ALA A 471 -49.53 42.99 27.59
CA ALA A 471 -50.15 42.29 26.48
C ALA A 471 -49.16 42.10 25.33
N GLY A 472 -48.39 43.14 24.99
CA GLY A 472 -47.34 43.09 23.98
C GLY A 472 -46.21 42.14 24.36
N TYR A 473 -45.77 42.17 25.62
CA TYR A 473 -44.82 41.18 26.14
C TYR A 473 -45.35 39.75 25.99
N ASN A 474 -46.59 39.49 26.40
CA ASN A 474 -47.19 38.16 26.33
C ASN A 474 -47.38 37.67 24.89
N LEU A 475 -47.66 38.57 23.96
CA LEU A 475 -47.78 38.26 22.53
C LEU A 475 -46.43 37.86 21.91
N LEU A 476 -45.35 38.51 22.34
CA LEU A 476 -44.03 38.35 21.72
C LEU A 476 -43.12 37.32 22.43
N LYS A 477 -43.29 37.10 23.75
CA LYS A 477 -42.42 36.23 24.57
C LYS A 477 -42.45 34.75 24.17
N SER A 478 -43.45 34.31 23.40
CA SER A 478 -43.57 32.93 22.93
C SER A 478 -42.68 32.62 21.71
N GLY A 479 -41.97 33.63 21.16
CA GLY A 479 -41.11 33.45 19.99
C GLY A 479 -39.80 32.74 20.32
N ALA A 480 -39.41 31.75 19.50
CA ALA A 480 -38.19 30.95 19.68
C ALA A 480 -36.88 31.66 19.27
N GLY A 481 -36.89 32.97 19.02
CA GLY A 481 -35.76 33.72 18.47
C GLY A 481 -35.36 34.96 19.27
N ASP A 482 -34.08 35.33 19.18
CA ASP A 482 -33.49 36.49 19.86
C ASP A 482 -34.22 37.81 19.53
N ILE A 483 -34.69 37.96 18.28
CA ILE A 483 -35.41 39.14 17.79
C ILE A 483 -36.75 39.31 18.53
N THR A 484 -37.56 38.26 18.62
CA THR A 484 -38.89 38.32 19.25
C THR A 484 -38.81 38.51 20.75
N ASN A 485 -37.80 37.93 21.40
CA ASN A 485 -37.59 38.10 22.84
C ASN A 485 -37.17 39.52 23.21
N LEU A 486 -36.26 40.13 22.44
CA LEU A 486 -35.88 41.52 22.65
C LEU A 486 -37.03 42.49 22.32
N ALA A 487 -37.82 42.21 21.27
CA ALA A 487 -39.04 42.97 20.98
C ALA A 487 -40.05 42.90 22.13
N ALA A 488 -40.22 41.72 22.74
CA ALA A 488 -41.08 41.55 23.91
C ALA A 488 -40.63 42.43 25.08
N ILE A 489 -39.32 42.47 25.34
CA ILE A 489 -38.73 43.31 26.39
C ILE A 489 -39.02 44.79 26.14
N ILE A 490 -38.82 45.28 24.90
CA ILE A 490 -39.15 46.68 24.55
C ILE A 490 -40.63 46.95 24.78
N ALA A 491 -41.52 46.09 24.29
CA ALA A 491 -42.96 46.25 24.49
C ALA A 491 -43.35 46.31 25.97
N ASN A 492 -42.66 45.54 26.82
CA ASN A 492 -42.93 45.55 28.25
C ASN A 492 -42.40 46.79 28.96
N GLU A 493 -41.24 47.29 28.58
CA GLU A 493 -40.46 48.21 29.41
C GLU A 493 -40.34 49.63 28.86
N HIS A 494 -40.83 49.93 27.65
CA HIS A 494 -40.67 51.26 27.04
C HIS A 494 -41.41 52.40 27.79
N HIS A 495 -42.31 52.07 28.71
CA HIS A 495 -42.95 53.04 29.63
C HIS A 495 -42.44 52.96 31.08
N GLU A 496 -41.39 52.18 31.34
CA GLU A 496 -40.65 52.27 32.60
C GLU A 496 -39.91 53.61 32.65
N ARG A 497 -39.85 54.22 33.84
CA ARG A 497 -39.19 55.51 34.06
C ARG A 497 -37.90 55.30 34.82
N TRP A 498 -36.86 56.09 34.52
CA TRP A 498 -35.57 55.97 35.19
C TRP A 498 -35.65 56.04 36.73
N ASP A 499 -36.58 56.85 37.25
CA ASP A 499 -36.89 57.03 38.68
C ASP A 499 -37.74 55.90 39.31
N GLY A 500 -38.24 54.94 38.53
CA GLY A 500 -39.11 53.85 39.00
C GLY A 500 -40.60 54.20 39.06
N ALA A 501 -41.01 55.42 38.69
CA ALA A 501 -42.43 55.81 38.69
C ALA A 501 -43.18 55.32 37.42
N GLY A 502 -42.52 54.54 36.56
CA GLY A 502 -43.09 53.98 35.34
C GLY A 502 -43.89 52.71 35.57
N TYR A 503 -44.28 52.08 34.47
CA TYR A 503 -45.09 50.85 34.47
C TYR A 503 -44.58 49.89 33.38
N PRO A 504 -44.88 48.58 33.47
CA PRO A 504 -45.76 47.91 34.43
C PRO A 504 -45.09 47.40 35.72
N ASN A 505 -43.75 47.35 35.79
CA ASN A 505 -43.05 46.71 36.90
C ASN A 505 -42.35 47.70 37.85
N GLY A 506 -42.25 48.99 37.50
CA GLY A 506 -41.60 50.01 38.33
C GLY A 506 -40.09 49.83 38.39
N LYS A 507 -39.48 49.43 37.27
CA LYS A 507 -38.03 49.21 37.19
C LYS A 507 -37.28 50.54 37.32
N VAL A 508 -36.16 50.51 38.05
CA VAL A 508 -35.35 51.72 38.32
C VAL A 508 -34.02 51.65 37.60
N GLY A 509 -33.62 52.75 36.96
CA GLY A 509 -32.30 52.92 36.36
C GLY A 509 -31.94 51.82 35.36
N GLU A 510 -30.78 51.20 35.57
CA GLU A 510 -30.24 50.17 34.66
C GLU A 510 -30.96 48.82 34.73
N GLN A 511 -31.93 48.64 35.64
CA GLN A 511 -32.80 47.46 35.63
C GLN A 511 -33.74 47.44 34.42
N ILE A 512 -33.99 48.61 33.82
CA ILE A 512 -34.68 48.77 32.55
C ILE A 512 -33.70 48.39 31.43
N HIS A 513 -34.10 47.47 30.55
CA HIS A 513 -33.28 47.02 29.45
C HIS A 513 -32.87 48.22 28.57
N LEU A 514 -31.60 48.24 28.13
CA LEU A 514 -31.05 49.39 27.40
C LEU A 514 -31.87 49.73 26.14
N PHE A 515 -32.34 48.72 25.41
CA PHE A 515 -33.19 48.95 24.24
C PHE A 515 -34.52 49.60 24.61
N ALA A 516 -35.14 49.22 25.72
CA ALA A 516 -36.37 49.85 26.18
C ALA A 516 -36.14 51.30 26.61
N ARG A 517 -35.01 51.60 27.29
CA ARG A 517 -34.62 52.98 27.61
C ARG A 517 -34.41 53.84 26.35
N ILE A 518 -33.77 53.29 25.32
CA ILE A 518 -33.57 53.98 24.04
C ILE A 518 -34.90 54.22 23.33
N THR A 519 -35.76 53.20 23.26
CA THR A 519 -37.08 53.31 22.64
C THR A 519 -37.99 54.28 23.40
N ALA A 520 -37.97 54.30 24.73
CA ALA A 520 -38.73 55.25 25.54
C ALA A 520 -38.38 56.72 25.22
N VAL A 521 -37.07 57.01 25.06
CA VAL A 521 -36.60 58.35 24.66
C VAL A 521 -37.05 58.68 23.24
N ALA A 522 -36.89 57.75 22.30
CA ALA A 522 -37.26 57.95 20.90
C ALA A 522 -38.78 58.11 20.71
N ASP A 523 -39.58 57.30 21.38
CA ASP A 523 -41.05 57.34 21.37
C ASP A 523 -41.56 58.66 21.92
N VAL A 524 -41.15 59.07 23.13
CA VAL A 524 -41.62 60.33 23.71
C VAL A 524 -41.15 61.55 22.90
N PHE A 525 -39.93 61.53 22.35
CA PHE A 525 -39.45 62.60 21.48
C PHE A 525 -40.33 62.74 20.23
N ASP A 526 -40.67 61.63 19.57
CA ASP A 526 -41.54 61.64 18.39
C ASP A 526 -42.97 62.06 18.75
N ALA A 527 -43.54 61.43 19.79
CA ALA A 527 -44.90 61.65 20.26
C ALA A 527 -45.19 63.11 20.66
N LEU A 528 -44.21 63.81 21.23
CA LEU A 528 -44.38 65.21 21.63
C LEU A 528 -44.40 66.18 20.44
N LEU A 529 -43.65 65.85 19.38
CA LEU A 529 -43.52 66.63 18.16
C LEU A 529 -44.55 66.25 17.08
N SER A 530 -45.37 65.23 17.31
CA SER A 530 -46.44 64.80 16.40
C SER A 530 -47.81 65.26 16.87
N ALA A 531 -48.72 65.42 15.91
CA ALA A 531 -50.13 65.71 16.18
C ALA A 531 -50.83 64.42 16.65
N ARG A 532 -51.70 64.52 17.65
CA ARG A 532 -52.53 63.42 18.14
C ARG A 532 -53.98 63.88 18.28
N CYS A 533 -54.94 62.96 18.33
CA CYS A 533 -56.37 63.25 18.39
C CYS A 533 -56.79 64.16 19.59
N TYR A 534 -55.95 64.24 20.62
CA TYR A 534 -56.18 65.04 21.83
C TYR A 534 -55.16 66.18 22.03
N LYS A 535 -54.17 66.36 21.14
CA LYS A 535 -53.06 67.31 21.34
C LYS A 535 -52.41 67.76 20.02
N GLU A 536 -52.11 69.06 19.92
CA GLU A 536 -51.25 69.64 18.87
C GLU A 536 -49.74 69.39 19.13
N PRO A 537 -48.90 69.32 18.08
CA PRO A 537 -47.44 69.23 18.22
C PRO A 537 -46.87 70.30 19.15
N TRP A 538 -45.93 69.92 20.02
CA TRP A 538 -45.23 70.90 20.85
C TRP A 538 -44.16 71.64 20.05
N PRO A 539 -43.89 72.92 20.36
CA PRO A 539 -42.67 73.60 19.91
C PRO A 539 -41.42 72.81 20.34
N LEU A 540 -40.41 72.77 19.48
CA LEU A 540 -39.19 72.00 19.74
C LEU A 540 -38.51 72.45 21.04
N GLU A 541 -38.54 73.74 21.34
CA GLU A 541 -37.97 74.33 22.55
C GLU A 541 -38.65 73.79 23.82
N MET A 542 -39.96 73.54 23.78
CA MET A 542 -40.68 72.94 24.90
C MET A 542 -40.34 71.45 25.09
N VAL A 543 -40.07 70.75 23.98
CA VAL A 543 -39.63 69.36 24.04
C VAL A 543 -38.22 69.29 24.65
N VAL A 544 -37.31 70.19 24.24
CA VAL A 544 -35.97 70.31 24.83
C VAL A 544 -36.05 70.60 26.33
N ASP A 545 -36.84 71.59 26.76
CA ASP A 545 -37.04 71.91 28.19
C ASP A 545 -37.54 70.70 29.00
N LEU A 546 -38.49 69.93 28.44
CA LEU A 546 -38.97 68.71 29.09
C LEU A 546 -37.85 67.67 29.25
N PHE A 547 -37.08 67.40 28.19
CA PHE A 547 -35.99 66.43 28.26
C PHE A 547 -34.89 66.87 29.24
N GLU A 548 -34.59 68.17 29.32
CA GLU A 548 -33.66 68.70 30.33
C GLU A 548 -34.19 68.54 31.76
N ARG A 549 -35.47 68.85 32.00
CA ARG A 549 -36.09 68.75 33.32
C ARG A 549 -36.26 67.31 33.79
N GLU A 550 -36.68 66.41 32.91
CA GLU A 550 -36.96 65.00 33.22
C GLU A 550 -35.72 64.10 33.09
N CYS A 551 -34.55 64.69 32.82
CA CYS A 551 -33.26 64.00 32.78
C CYS A 551 -32.92 63.40 34.16
N GLY A 552 -32.81 62.07 34.24
CA GLY A 552 -32.59 61.36 35.51
C GLY A 552 -33.86 61.14 36.34
N TYR A 553 -35.02 61.53 35.82
CA TYR A 553 -36.34 61.20 36.37
C TYR A 553 -37.09 60.27 35.41
N GLN A 554 -37.68 60.80 34.34
CA GLN A 554 -38.31 59.98 33.32
C GLN A 554 -37.27 59.24 32.48
N PHE A 555 -36.21 59.94 32.07
CA PHE A 555 -35.28 59.47 31.03
C PHE A 555 -33.89 59.17 31.59
N ASP A 556 -33.22 58.19 30.98
CA ASP A 556 -31.80 57.90 31.26
C ASP A 556 -30.93 59.15 30.99
N PRO A 557 -30.12 59.59 31.98
CA PRO A 557 -29.28 60.78 31.83
C PRO A 557 -28.29 60.71 30.67
N GLN A 558 -27.75 59.52 30.37
CA GLN A 558 -26.78 59.35 29.29
C GLN A 558 -27.46 59.48 27.93
N LEU A 559 -28.62 58.84 27.78
CA LEU A 559 -29.38 58.87 26.52
C LEU A 559 -29.93 60.28 26.23
N THR A 560 -30.42 60.95 27.27
CA THR A 560 -30.93 62.33 27.16
C THR A 560 -29.82 63.29 26.71
N LYS A 561 -28.62 63.18 27.30
CA LYS A 561 -27.47 64.00 26.87
C LYS A 561 -27.07 63.74 25.42
N LEU A 562 -27.14 62.49 24.96
CA LEU A 562 -26.83 62.14 23.56
C LEU A 562 -27.88 62.69 22.59
N LEU A 563 -29.17 62.58 22.94
CA LEU A 563 -30.27 63.18 22.17
C LEU A 563 -30.06 64.69 22.02
N LEU A 564 -29.88 65.42 23.12
CA LEU A 564 -29.73 66.87 23.12
C LEU A 564 -28.45 67.33 22.39
N LYS A 565 -27.34 66.62 22.57
CA LYS A 565 -26.08 66.92 21.88
C LYS A 565 -26.19 66.80 20.36
N HIS A 566 -26.98 65.84 19.88
CA HIS A 566 -27.13 65.53 18.45
C HIS A 566 -28.52 65.91 17.91
N LEU A 567 -29.23 66.82 18.59
CA LEU A 567 -30.62 67.19 18.31
C LEU A 567 -30.91 67.48 16.82
N PRO A 568 -30.05 68.21 16.06
CA PRO A 568 -30.32 68.47 14.65
C PRO A 568 -30.49 67.20 13.80
N GLU A 569 -29.77 66.12 14.12
CA GLU A 569 -29.87 64.85 13.39
C GLU A 569 -31.15 64.09 13.72
N PHE A 570 -31.61 64.15 14.97
CA PHE A 570 -32.90 63.58 15.37
C PHE A 570 -34.07 64.32 14.71
N VAL A 571 -34.01 65.65 14.66
CA VAL A 571 -34.99 66.48 13.94
C VAL A 571 -34.97 66.17 12.44
N ALA A 572 -33.79 66.08 11.82
CA ALA A 572 -33.67 65.73 10.41
C ALA A 572 -34.25 64.34 10.07
N ILE A 573 -34.07 63.34 10.94
CA ILE A 573 -34.72 62.03 10.78
C ILE A 573 -36.23 62.18 10.83
N ARG A 574 -36.77 62.90 11.83
CA ARG A 574 -38.21 63.10 11.97
C ARG A 574 -38.79 63.78 10.72
N ASP A 575 -38.19 64.88 10.28
CA ASP A 575 -38.67 65.69 9.16
C ASP A 575 -38.58 64.94 7.82
N SER A 576 -37.74 63.92 7.72
CA SER A 576 -37.66 63.03 6.56
C SER A 576 -38.86 62.08 6.42
N TYR A 577 -39.70 61.94 7.46
CA TYR A 577 -40.90 61.10 7.46
C TYR A 577 -42.12 61.88 7.99
N PRO A 578 -42.60 62.92 7.28
CA PRO A 578 -43.70 63.76 7.76
C PRO A 578 -45.03 63.01 7.79
N ASP A 579 -45.87 63.32 8.76
CA ASP A 579 -47.26 62.83 8.79
C ASP A 579 -48.03 63.44 7.62
N THR A 580 -48.81 62.64 6.87
CA THR A 580 -49.57 63.14 5.71
C THR A 580 -50.72 64.01 6.20
N GLY A 581 -50.49 65.33 6.23
CA GLY A 581 -51.47 66.33 6.67
C GLY A 581 -50.91 67.56 7.39
N ALA A 582 -49.60 67.66 7.66
CA ALA A 582 -48.99 68.83 8.29
C ALA A 582 -48.40 69.81 7.25
N VAL A 583 -48.76 71.08 7.41
CA VAL A 583 -48.38 72.26 6.60
C VAL A 583 -46.86 72.52 6.66
N GLU A 584 -46.26 72.96 5.55
CA GLU A 584 -44.85 73.41 5.47
C GLU A 584 -44.51 74.39 6.61
N TYR A 585 -43.54 74.04 7.44
CA TYR A 585 -42.91 74.99 8.37
C TYR A 585 -41.67 75.59 7.72
N ALA A 586 -41.65 76.93 7.65
CA ALA A 586 -40.54 77.73 7.15
C ALA A 586 -39.26 77.49 7.97
N SER A 587 -38.14 77.42 7.24
CA SER A 587 -36.77 77.28 7.75
C SER A 587 -36.43 78.25 8.89
N VAL A 588 -35.94 77.72 10.02
CA VAL A 588 -35.37 78.49 11.13
C VAL A 588 -33.87 78.74 10.88
N PRO A 589 -33.31 79.93 11.19
CA PRO A 589 -31.92 80.27 10.89
C PRO A 589 -30.93 79.56 11.83
N SER A 590 -29.73 79.30 11.31
CA SER A 590 -28.59 78.68 11.99
C SER A 590 -28.19 79.41 13.28
N ILE A 591 -28.19 78.69 14.41
CA ILE A 591 -27.57 79.13 15.66
C ILE A 591 -26.11 78.68 15.66
N GLU A 592 -25.17 79.63 15.66
CA GLU A 592 -23.74 79.38 15.85
C GLU A 592 -23.47 78.94 17.30
N VAL A 593 -22.95 77.72 17.48
CA VAL A 593 -22.36 77.27 18.73
C VAL A 593 -20.84 77.34 18.60
N LYS A 594 -20.23 78.27 19.34
CA LYS A 594 -18.78 78.41 19.53
C LYS A 594 -18.22 77.15 20.19
N VAL A 595 -17.43 76.37 19.46
CA VAL A 595 -16.62 75.29 20.02
C VAL A 595 -15.27 75.89 20.46
N LEU A 596 -14.99 75.83 21.76
CA LEU A 596 -13.66 76.06 22.31
C LEU A 596 -12.84 74.79 22.05
N GLU A 597 -11.80 74.91 21.22
CA GLU A 597 -10.74 73.91 21.08
C GLU A 597 -9.88 73.90 22.34
N GLU A 598 -9.79 72.75 23.02
CA GLU A 598 -8.67 72.48 23.92
C GLU A 598 -7.84 71.29 23.39
N SER A 599 -6.62 71.68 23.07
CA SER A 599 -5.36 70.97 22.82
C SER A 599 -5.20 69.52 23.30
N VAL A 600 -4.77 68.71 22.33
CA VAL A 600 -3.79 67.61 22.40
C VAL A 600 -2.76 67.75 23.54
N VAL A 601 -2.65 66.74 24.41
CA VAL A 601 -1.37 66.24 24.97
C VAL A 601 -1.48 64.73 25.27
N SER A 602 -0.54 63.98 24.67
CA SER A 602 -0.03 62.61 24.95
C SER A 602 -0.99 61.46 25.24
#